data_AF-A0A850BE79-F1
#
_entry.id   AF-A0A850BE79-F1
#
_cell.length_a   1.000
_cell.length_b   1.000
_cell.length_c   1.000
_cell.angle_alpha   90.00
_cell.angle_beta   90.00
_cell.angle_gamma   90.00
#
_symmetry.space_group_name_H-M   'P 1'
#
loop_
_entity.id
_entity.type
_entity.pdbx_description
1 polymer ?
#
loop_
_entity_poly.entity_id
_entity_poly.type
_entity_poly.pdbx_seq_one_letter_code
_entity_poly.pdbx_strand_id
1 'polypeptide(L)' 'GAGEIGIFAVRGGDVIGDHTVHLLGPGERIELTHRATSRDLFARGALRAARFLAGKPPGRYSMADVLSA' A
#
# COMPACT_ATOMS: atom_id res chain seq x y z
N GLY A 1 13.47 -7.97 20.00
CA GLY A 1 12.66 -7.66 21.20
C GLY A 1 11.17 -7.84 20.91
N ALA A 2 10.36 -8.12 21.94
CA ALA A 2 8.92 -8.30 21.80
C ALA A 2 8.27 -6.98 21.36
N GLY A 3 7.89 -6.88 20.08
CA GLY A 3 7.35 -5.67 19.45
C GLY A 3 8.16 -5.15 18.25
N GLU A 4 9.30 -5.76 17.93
CA GLU A 4 10.03 -5.42 16.72
C GLU A 4 9.29 -5.88 15.46
N ILE A 5 9.36 -5.04 14.42
CA ILE A 5 8.86 -5.35 13.08
C ILE A 5 10.07 -5.42 12.16
N GLY A 6 10.39 -6.63 11.70
CA GLY A 6 11.47 -6.85 10.76
C GLY A 6 11.11 -6.33 9.36
N ILE A 7 12.05 -5.64 8.71
CA ILE A 7 11.93 -5.21 7.33
C ILE A 7 13.02 -5.91 6.52
N PHE A 8 12.60 -6.69 5.52
CA PHE A 8 13.51 -7.29 4.55
C PHE A 8 13.30 -6.64 3.19
N ALA A 9 14.36 -6.08 2.63
CA ALA A 9 14.31 -5.32 1.40
C ALA A 9 15.17 -5.98 0.32
N VAL A 10 14.51 -6.48 -0.73
CA VAL A 10 15.17 -7.04 -1.91
C VAL A 10 15.21 -6.00 -3.02
N ARG A 11 16.28 -6.00 -3.81
CA ARG A 11 16.45 -5.19 -5.01
C ARG A 11 16.94 -6.09 -6.14
N GLY A 12 16.25 -6.10 -7.26
CA GLY A 12 16.65 -6.90 -8.41
C GLY A 12 15.69 -6.76 -9.59
N GLY A 13 16.24 -6.83 -10.80
CA GLY A 13 15.49 -6.81 -12.04
C GLY A 13 14.64 -5.55 -12.22
N ASP A 14 13.45 -5.75 -12.78
CA ASP A 14 12.44 -4.75 -13.13
C ASP A 14 11.23 -4.75 -12.19
N VAL A 15 11.36 -5.37 -11.00
CA VAL A 15 10.29 -5.44 -9.99
C VAL A 15 9.81 -4.04 -9.62
N ILE A 16 8.54 -3.75 -9.90
CA ILE A 16 7.94 -2.44 -9.60
C ILE A 16 7.76 -2.26 -8.10
N GLY A 17 7.28 -3.29 -7.41
CA GLY A 17 7.12 -3.29 -5.96
C GLY A 17 6.24 -4.42 -5.47
N ASP A 18 6.87 -5.34 -4.73
CA ASP A 18 6.21 -6.41 -4.00
C ASP A 18 6.38 -6.17 -2.51
N HIS A 19 5.28 -6.28 -1.77
CA HIS A 19 5.27 -6.12 -0.32
C HIS A 19 4.50 -7.28 0.29
N THR A 20 5.13 -8.00 1.21
CA THR A 20 4.46 -9.04 2.00
C THR A 20 4.63 -8.74 3.48
N VAL A 21 3.50 -8.71 4.20
CA VAL A 21 3.49 -8.72 5.66
C VAL A 21 3.28 -10.16 6.11
N HIS A 22 4.21 -10.67 6.91
CA HIS A 22 4.10 -11.98 7.53
C HIS A 22 3.70 -11.84 9.00
N LEU A 23 2.66 -12.55 9.39
CA LEU A 23 2.28 -12.79 10.78
C LEU A 23 2.60 -14.25 11.08
N LEU A 24 3.63 -14.48 11.90
CA LEU A 24 4.22 -15.81 12.13
C LEU A 24 3.87 -16.28 13.54
N GLY A 25 3.00 -17.30 13.65
CA GLY A 25 2.61 -17.93 14.90
C GLY A 25 3.21 -19.33 15.05
N PRO A 26 3.08 -19.97 16.23
CA PRO A 26 3.47 -21.36 16.41
C PRO A 26 2.62 -22.28 15.51
N GLY A 27 3.24 -22.91 14.52
CA GLY A 27 2.57 -23.86 13.62
C GLY A 27 1.71 -23.24 12.52
N GLU A 28 1.62 -21.91 12.43
CA GLU A 28 0.84 -21.23 11.40
C GLU A 28 1.47 -19.92 10.92
N ARG A 29 1.04 -19.45 9.75
CA ARG A 29 1.37 -18.12 9.27
C ARG A 29 0.24 -17.53 8.44
N ILE A 30 0.09 -16.21 8.55
CA ILE A 30 -0.78 -15.41 7.68
C ILE A 30 0.11 -14.47 6.86
N GLU A 31 -0.18 -14.37 5.58
CA GLU A 31 0.56 -13.52 4.65
C GLU A 31 -0.39 -12.55 3.95
N LEU A 32 -0.06 -11.25 4.00
CA LEU A 32 -0.75 -10.21 3.25
C LEU A 32 0.21 -9.67 2.20
N THR A 33 -0.09 -9.94 0.93
CA THR A 33 0.80 -9.57 -0.18
C THR A 33 0.15 -8.58 -1.14
N HIS A 34 0.86 -7.50 -1.45
CA HIS A 34 0.55 -6.57 -2.53
C HIS A 34 1.66 -6.62 -3.59
N ARG A 35 1.28 -6.88 -4.85
CA ARG A 35 2.19 -6.87 -6.00
C ARG A 35 1.76 -5.84 -7.02
N ALA A 36 2.64 -4.91 -7.34
CA ALA A 36 2.42 -3.92 -8.40
C ALA A 36 2.96 -4.47 -9.73
N THR A 37 2.11 -4.56 -10.75
CA THR A 37 2.51 -4.99 -12.10
C THR A 37 2.87 -3.83 -13.04
N SER A 38 2.46 -2.61 -12.69
CA SER A 38 2.78 -1.38 -13.43
C SER A 38 2.66 -0.16 -12.51
N ARG A 39 3.45 0.89 -12.79
CA ARG A 39 3.34 2.18 -12.09
C ARG A 39 2.04 2.93 -12.40
N ASP A 40 1.33 2.55 -13.46
CA ASP A 40 0.06 3.18 -13.83
C ASP A 40 -1.01 3.04 -12.74
N LEU A 41 -0.91 2.03 -11.87
CA LEU A 41 -1.86 1.87 -10.76
C LEU A 41 -1.82 3.07 -9.81
N PHE A 42 -0.62 3.60 -9.54
CA PHE A 42 -0.44 4.76 -8.67
C PHE A 42 -0.96 6.03 -9.36
N ALA A 43 -0.71 6.18 -10.66
CA ALA A 43 -1.23 7.28 -11.46
C ALA A 43 -2.77 7.30 -11.48
N ARG A 44 -3.40 6.14 -11.67
CA ARG A 44 -4.88 6.01 -11.59
C ARG A 44 -5.40 6.37 -10.20
N GLY A 45 -4.72 5.95 -9.13
CA GLY A 45 -5.04 6.33 -7.76
C GLY A 45 -4.98 7.83 -7.53
N ALA A 46 -3.92 8.49 -8.02
CA ALA A 46 -3.76 9.94 -7.95
C ALA A 46 -4.85 10.70 -8.72
N LEU A 47 -5.21 10.25 -9.93
CA LEU A 47 -6.32 10.84 -10.70
C LEU A 47 -7.67 10.67 -9.99
N ARG A 48 -7.92 9.52 -9.35
CA ARG A 48 -9.11 9.31 -8.52
C ARG A 48 -9.12 10.28 -7.33
N ALA A 49 -8.00 10.45 -6.64
CA ALA A 49 -7.87 11.39 -5.54
C ALA A 49 -8.10 12.85 -5.98
N ALA A 50 -7.56 13.26 -7.13
CA ALA A 50 -7.79 14.59 -7.68
C ALA A 50 -9.27 14.86 -7.96
N ARG A 51 -9.99 13.87 -8.52
CA ARG A 51 -11.44 13.96 -8.73
C ARG A 51 -12.22 14.03 -7.41
N PHE A 52 -11.83 13.23 -6.42
CA PHE A 52 -12.42 13.26 -5.08
C PHE A 52 -12.25 14.62 -4.39
N LEU A 53 -11.11 15.28 -4.58
CA LEU A 53 -10.82 16.59 -3.96
C LEU A 53 -11.57 17.75 -4.61
N ALA A 54 -12.06 17.61 -5.84
CA ALA A 54 -12.77 18.67 -6.54
C ALA A 54 -14.00 19.12 -5.73
N GLY A 55 -14.02 20.39 -5.31
CA GLY A 55 -15.12 20.97 -4.54
C GLY A 55 -15.12 20.63 -3.04
N LYS A 56 -14.12 19.93 -2.52
CA LYS A 56 -14.00 19.70 -1.07
C LYS A 56 -13.43 20.93 -0.34
N PRO A 57 -13.86 21.16 0.91
CA PRO A 57 -13.26 22.21 1.73
C PRO A 57 -11.76 21.93 1.98
N PRO A 58 -10.96 22.96 2.30
CA PRO A 58 -9.57 22.77 2.70
C PRO A 58 -9.46 21.79 3.87
N GLY A 59 -8.55 20.82 3.75
CA GLY A 59 -8.34 19.79 4.75
C GLY A 59 -7.23 18.82 4.36
N ARG A 60 -6.86 17.94 5.30
CA ARG A 60 -5.98 16.80 5.02
C ARG A 60 -6.84 15.57 4.74
N TYR A 61 -6.70 15.04 3.53
CA TYR A 61 -7.36 13.81 3.09
C TYR A 61 -6.32 12.73 2.81
N SER A 62 -6.73 11.50 3.02
CA SER A 62 -5.95 10.29 2.77
C SER A 62 -6.58 9.45 1.66
N MET A 63 -5.86 8.45 1.18
CA MET A 63 -6.46 7.47 0.27
C MET A 63 -7.58 6.66 0.93
N ALA A 64 -7.61 6.52 2.27
CA ALA A 64 -8.74 5.88 2.94
C ALA A 64 -10.03 6.68 2.73
N ASP A 65 -9.97 8.01 2.76
CA ASP A 65 -11.12 8.89 2.47
C ASP A 65 -11.57 8.77 1.01
N VAL A 66 -10.62 8.65 0.08
CA VAL A 66 -10.89 8.49 -1.37
C VAL A 66 -11.54 7.13 -1.69
N LEU A 67 -11.20 6.09 -0.93
CA LEU A 67 -11.70 4.72 -1.14
C LEU A 67 -13.00 4.43 -0.39
N SER A 68 -13.31 5.21 0.65
CA SER A 68 -14.54 5.09 1.45
C SER A 68 -15.68 5.97 0.94
N ALA A 69 -15.44 6.74 -0.13
CA ALA A 69 -16.39 7.67 -0.76
C ALA A 69 -17.14 7.05 -1.94
#